data_AF-A0A5R8NTR7-F1
#
_entry.id   AF-A0A5R8NTR7-F1
#
_cell.length_a   1.000
_cell.length_b   1.000
_cell.length_c   1.000
_cell.angle_alpha   90.00
_cell.angle_beta   90.00
_cell.angle_gamma   90.00
#
_symmetry.space_group_name_H-M   'P 1'
#
loop_
_entity.id
_entity.type
_entity.pdbx_description
1 polymer ?
#
loop_
_entity_poly.entity_id
_entity_poly.type
_entity_poly.pdbx_seq_one_letter_code
_entity_poly.pdbx_strand_id
1 'polypeptide(L)'
;MVVSTGPSSRRSATPYATGIKGLPDTLTISVTGDAATPHEGGITLARTLGGSLLTVEGEQHGALMAGNACVNRTVAAYLIDLKSPSEGARCKL
;
A
#
# COMPACT_ATOMS: atom_id res chain seq x y z
N MET A 1 -2.08 -7.86 3.00
CA MET A 1 -1.31 -6.61 3.22
C MET A 1 0.15 -6.92 2.90
N VAL A 2 0.68 -6.35 1.83
CA VAL A 2 2.10 -6.52 1.47
C VAL A 2 2.79 -5.21 1.82
N VAL A 3 3.78 -5.28 2.71
CA VAL A 3 4.55 -4.12 3.17
C VAL A 3 5.87 -4.13 2.40
N SER A 4 6.19 -3.04 1.68
CA SER A 4 7.45 -2.91 0.95
C SER A 4 8.54 -2.38 1.88
N THR A 5 9.41 -3.26 2.39
CA THR A 5 10.52 -2.89 3.30
C THR A 5 11.82 -2.53 2.57
N GLY A 6 11.73 -1.99 1.34
CA GLY A 6 12.89 -1.69 0.51
C GLY A 6 13.49 -0.30 0.77
N PRO A 7 14.83 -0.13 0.78
CA PRO A 7 15.47 1.17 0.90
C PRO A 7 15.23 2.02 -0.37
N SER A 8 14.82 3.27 -0.17
CA SER A 8 14.46 4.25 -1.22
C SER A 8 15.54 4.51 -2.29
N SER A 9 16.81 4.13 -2.09
CA SER A 9 17.92 4.49 -2.98
C SER A 9 18.62 3.35 -3.72
N ARG A 10 18.29 2.07 -3.49
CA ARG A 10 18.90 0.95 -4.22
C ARG A 10 17.85 0.06 -4.84
N ARG A 11 17.65 0.18 -6.16
CA ARG A 11 17.06 -0.89 -6.96
C ARG A 11 17.85 -2.16 -6.66
N SER A 12 17.22 -3.13 -6.00
CA SER A 12 17.81 -4.45 -5.83
C SER A 12 18.17 -4.99 -7.21
N ALA A 13 19.43 -5.42 -7.40
CA ALA A 13 19.88 -5.99 -8.66
C ALA A 13 19.18 -7.32 -8.98
N THR A 14 18.53 -7.93 -7.99
CA THR A 14 17.74 -9.15 -8.14
C THR A 14 16.29 -8.78 -8.45
N PRO A 15 15.72 -9.25 -9.57
CA PRO A 15 14.30 -9.11 -9.84
C PRO A 15 13.50 -9.78 -8.72
N TYR A 16 12.53 -9.06 -8.16
CA TYR A 16 11.54 -9.60 -7.23
C TYR A 16 10.15 -9.44 -7.83
N ALA A 17 9.21 -10.28 -7.40
CA ALA A 17 7.80 -10.20 -7.81
C ALA A 17 7.61 -10.20 -9.35
N THR A 18 8.37 -11.02 -10.08
CA THR A 18 8.25 -11.20 -11.53
C THR A 18 7.31 -12.36 -11.87
N GLY A 19 6.68 -12.31 -13.05
CA GLY A 19 5.88 -13.42 -13.57
C GLY A 19 4.58 -13.69 -12.80
N ILE A 20 4.04 -12.70 -12.08
CA ILE A 20 2.81 -12.84 -11.30
C ILE A 20 1.62 -13.14 -12.24
N LYS A 21 0.90 -14.22 -11.95
CA LYS A 21 -0.31 -14.65 -12.67
C LYS A 21 -1.36 -15.12 -11.68
N GLY A 22 -2.63 -14.82 -11.96
CA GLY A 22 -3.77 -15.28 -11.16
C GLY A 22 -3.82 -14.70 -9.74
N LEU A 23 -3.10 -13.61 -9.46
CA LEU A 23 -3.18 -12.92 -8.18
C LEU A 23 -4.55 -12.23 -8.07
N PRO A 24 -5.33 -12.47 -7.00
CA PRO A 24 -6.53 -11.69 -6.72
C PRO A 24 -6.18 -10.20 -6.54
N ASP A 25 -7.16 -9.32 -6.67
CA ASP A 25 -6.92 -7.89 -6.42
C ASP A 25 -6.33 -7.68 -5.03
N THR A 26 -5.32 -6.81 -4.93
CA THR A 26 -4.58 -6.56 -3.69
C THR A 26 -4.69 -5.10 -3.30
N LEU A 27 -4.85 -4.82 -2.01
CA LEU A 27 -4.78 -3.47 -1.47
C LEU A 27 -3.41 -3.21 -0.83
N THR A 28 -2.67 -2.26 -1.40
CA THR A 28 -1.47 -1.67 -0.81
C THR A 28 -1.84 -0.40 -0.07
N ILE A 29 -1.35 -0.23 1.16
CA ILE A 29 -1.58 0.97 1.97
C ILE A 29 -0.21 1.58 2.25
N SER A 30 -0.06 2.88 1.99
CA SER A 30 1.23 3.56 2.12
C SER A 30 1.06 4.94 2.73
N VAL A 31 1.86 5.22 3.76
CA VAL A 31 1.87 6.52 4.44
C VAL A 31 2.93 7.43 3.81
N THR A 32 2.59 8.70 3.55
CA THR A 32 3.44 9.63 2.78
C THR A 32 4.80 9.90 3.43
N GLY A 33 4.86 10.01 4.76
CA GLY A 33 6.05 10.28 5.56
C GLY A 33 6.60 9.06 6.30
N ASP A 34 6.29 7.84 5.86
CA ASP A 34 6.81 6.62 6.48
C ASP A 34 8.31 6.44 6.20
N ALA A 35 9.14 6.71 7.22
CA ALA A 35 10.59 6.61 7.10
C ALA A 35 11.09 5.17 6.91
N ALA A 36 10.35 4.15 7.39
CA ALA A 36 10.76 2.75 7.30
C ALA A 36 10.35 2.13 5.95
N THR A 37 9.19 2.53 5.42
CA THR A 37 8.68 2.07 4.13
C THR A 37 8.22 3.25 3.26
N PRO A 38 9.15 3.94 2.59
CA PRO A 38 8.87 5.17 1.84
C PRO A 38 7.76 5.02 0.80
N HIS A 39 7.01 6.10 0.58
CA HIS A 39 5.79 6.09 -0.22
C HIS A 39 5.99 5.57 -1.66
N GLU A 40 7.12 5.91 -2.28
CA GLU A 40 7.46 5.46 -3.64
C GLU A 40 7.58 3.94 -3.74
N GLY A 41 8.00 3.28 -2.66
CA GLY A 41 8.02 1.83 -2.55
C GLY A 41 6.61 1.24 -2.55
N GLY A 42 5.67 1.87 -1.85
CA GLY A 42 4.25 1.50 -1.87
C GLY A 42 3.62 1.66 -3.25
N ILE A 43 3.89 2.78 -3.94
CA ILE A 43 3.42 3.01 -5.33
C ILE A 43 3.97 1.93 -6.26
N THR A 44 5.28 1.65 -6.16
CA THR A 44 5.94 0.64 -6.99
C THR A 44 5.34 -0.74 -6.76
N LEU A 45 5.16 -1.12 -5.49
CA LEU A 45 4.57 -2.40 -5.12
C LEU A 45 3.15 -2.57 -5.67
N ALA A 46 2.27 -1.58 -5.49
CA ALA A 46 0.90 -1.64 -6.00
C ALA A 46 0.89 -1.87 -7.53
N ARG A 47 1.75 -1.14 -8.26
CA ARG A 47 1.90 -1.30 -9.71
C ARG A 47 2.45 -2.69 -10.09
N THR A 48 3.47 -3.18 -9.39
CA THR A 48 4.07 -4.50 -9.66
C THR A 48 3.08 -5.63 -9.44
N LEU A 49 2.21 -5.52 -8.43
CA LEU A 49 1.16 -6.51 -8.16
C LEU A 49 -0.08 -6.34 -9.06
N GLY A 50 -0.20 -5.23 -9.80
CA GLY A 50 -1.42 -4.88 -10.53
C GLY A 50 -2.61 -4.61 -9.61
N GLY A 51 -2.35 -4.22 -8.36
CA GLY A 51 -3.36 -4.00 -7.32
C GLY A 51 -3.67 -2.52 -7.07
N SER A 52 -4.54 -2.29 -6.10
CA SER A 52 -4.99 -0.98 -5.65
C SER A 52 -4.05 -0.34 -4.62
N LEU A 53 -4.05 0.99 -4.57
CA LEU A 53 -3.29 1.80 -3.62
C LEU A 53 -4.22 2.71 -2.82
N LEU A 54 -4.08 2.68 -1.49
CA LEU A 54 -4.57 3.73 -0.60
C LEU A 54 -3.39 4.55 -0.11
N THR A 55 -3.34 5.83 -0.48
CA THR A 55 -2.38 6.79 0.06
C THR A 55 -2.90 7.35 1.37
N VAL A 56 -2.06 7.38 2.40
CA VAL A 56 -2.42 7.92 3.69
C VAL A 56 -1.45 9.06 4.04
N GLU A 57 -1.98 10.25 4.25
CA GLU A 57 -1.17 11.43 4.61
C GLU A 57 -0.83 11.41 6.09
N GLY A 58 0.46 11.39 6.42
CA GLY A 58 0.99 11.37 7.78
C GLY A 58 2.49 11.06 7.82
N GLU A 59 3.07 11.01 9.02
CA GLU A 59 4.53 10.95 9.27
C GLU A 59 4.96 9.74 10.13
N GLN A 60 4.12 8.71 10.22
CA GLN A 60 4.37 7.51 11.02
C GLN A 60 4.59 6.26 10.18
N HIS A 61 5.11 5.21 10.82
CA HIS A 61 5.18 3.89 10.23
C HIS A 61 3.84 3.16 10.28
N GLY A 62 3.28 2.87 9.10
CA GLY A 62 1.98 2.19 8.95
C GLY A 62 0.75 3.04 9.33
N ALA A 63 -0.43 2.58 8.90
CA ALA A 63 -1.68 3.33 9.05
C ALA A 63 -2.77 2.61 9.87
N LEU A 64 -2.73 1.27 9.96
CA LEU A 64 -3.83 0.47 10.54
C LEU A 64 -3.97 0.67 12.06
N MET A 65 -2.87 0.87 12.77
CA MET A 65 -2.87 1.02 14.24
C MET A 65 -3.18 2.46 14.69
N ALA A 66 -3.34 3.40 13.76
CA ALA A 66 -3.63 4.79 14.08
C ALA A 66 -5.10 5.07 14.45
N GLY A 67 -5.98 4.06 14.38
CA GLY A 67 -7.40 4.23 14.70
C GLY A 67 -8.17 5.13 13.73
N ASN A 68 -7.60 5.41 12.55
CA ASN A 68 -8.18 6.34 11.60
C ASN A 68 -9.41 5.76 10.89
N ALA A 69 -10.55 6.43 11.03
CA ALA A 69 -11.83 5.94 10.51
C ALA A 69 -11.87 5.82 8.98
N CYS A 70 -11.14 6.67 8.24
CA CYS A 70 -11.06 6.58 6.78
C CYS A 70 -10.30 5.32 6.34
N VAL A 71 -9.14 5.07 6.97
CA VAL A 71 -8.33 3.87 6.73
C VAL A 71 -9.12 2.62 7.09
N ASN A 72 -9.70 2.59 8.29
CA ASN A 72 -10.45 1.42 8.79
C ASN A 72 -11.64 1.06 7.89
N ARG A 73 -12.40 2.06 7.41
CA ARG A 73 -13.52 1.80 6.48
C ARG A 73 -13.05 1.23 5.14
N THR A 74 -11.98 1.77 4.58
CA THR A 74 -11.43 1.28 3.30
C THR A 74 -10.92 -0.14 3.43
N VAL A 75 -10.23 -0.44 4.52
CA VAL A 75 -9.69 -1.77 4.81
C VAL A 75 -10.80 -2.78 5.05
N ALA A 76 -11.83 -2.41 5.82
CA ALA A 76 -12.99 -3.25 6.04
C ALA A 76 -13.72 -3.58 4.74
N ALA A 77 -13.97 -2.58 3.87
CA ALA A 77 -14.60 -2.80 2.57
C ALA A 77 -13.78 -3.75 1.67
N TYR A 78 -12.45 -3.64 1.70
CA TYR A 78 -11.59 -4.56 0.95
C TYR A 78 -11.60 -5.98 1.54
N LEU A 79 -11.51 -6.13 2.87
CA LEU A 79 -11.41 -7.44 3.50
C LEU A 79 -12.74 -8.21 3.56
N ILE A 80 -13.85 -7.50 3.72
CA ILE A 80 -15.18 -8.10 3.93
C ILE A 80 -15.93 -8.19 2.60
N ASP A 81 -15.95 -7.09 1.84
CA ASP A 81 -16.77 -6.97 0.63
C ASP A 81 -15.97 -7.17 -0.66
N LEU A 82 -14.65 -7.42 -0.56
CA LEU A 82 -13.72 -7.49 -1.69
C LEU A 82 -13.77 -6.24 -2.58
N LYS A 83 -14.07 -5.07 -1.98
CA LYS A 83 -14.19 -3.80 -2.67
C LYS A 83 -12.93 -2.96 -2.49
N SER A 84 -12.22 -2.75 -3.59
CA SER A 84 -11.06 -1.87 -3.63
C SER A 84 -11.44 -0.38 -3.67
N PRO A 85 -10.56 0.51 -3.16
CA PRO A 85 -10.75 1.94 -3.26
C PRO A 85 -10.70 2.41 -4.72
N SER A 86 -11.28 3.57 -5.00
CA SER A 86 -11.09 4.25 -6.29
C SER A 86 -9.62 4.61 -6.52
N GLU A 87 -9.22 4.73 -7.78
CA GLU A 87 -7.90 5.27 -8.13
C GLU A 87 -7.68 6.64 -7.45
N GLY A 88 -6.48 6.82 -6.90
CA GLY A 88 -6.12 8.06 -6.20
C GLY A 88 -6.81 8.26 -4.86
N ALA A 89 -7.42 7.23 -4.25
CA ALA A 89 -8.02 7.34 -2.92
C ALA A 89 -6.98 7.76 -1.86
N ARG A 90 -7.39 8.69 -1.00
CA ARG A 90 -6.57 9.24 0.07
C ARG A 90 -7.30 9.25 1.41
N CYS A 91 -6.55 9.00 2.47
CA CYS A 91 -6.93 9.31 3.84
C CYS A 91 -5.88 10.24 4.47
N LYS A 92 -6.24 10.92 5.56
CA LYS A 92 -5.31 11.71 6.36
C LYS A 92 -5.37 11.26 7.81
N LEU A 93 -4.22 11.07 8.44
CA LEU A 93 -4.05 10.59 9.81
C LEU A 93 -4.32 11.69 10.83
#